data_AF-A0A7V7JL50-F1
#
_entry.id   AF-A0A7V7JL50-F1
#
_cell.length_a   1.000
_cell.length_b   1.000
_cell.length_c   1.000
_cell.angle_alpha   90.00
_cell.angle_beta   90.00
_cell.angle_gamma   90.00
#
_symmetry.space_group_name_H-M   'P 1'
#
loop_
_entity.id
_entity.type
_entity.pdbx_description
1 polymer ?
#
loop_
_entity_poly.entity_id
_entity_poly.type
_entity_poly.pdbx_seq_one_letter_code
_entity_poly.pdbx_strand_id
1 'polypeptide(L)'
;MTSVLATLVIAGALAACAATGKPAVAGMPTHQDEPAAWDPEVRDDLLTEAAEASRLAAKARSGINPSEMTVGWFVSGVLNALAGVDEGLETYFGGNVMGFLRNRMAAQPAVEVQAVSAMAAGGGPAAPVRRAAGWALESLRHIPDAGEPPEVQLRDRNDLASALESLSSALKDAAISHQR
;
A
#
# COMPACT_ATOMS: atom_id res chain seq x y z
N MET A 1 30.81 -32.40 -41.77
CA MET A 1 30.09 -31.85 -42.93
C MET A 1 30.43 -30.37 -43.04
N THR A 2 31.08 -30.01 -44.16
CA THR A 2 31.09 -28.70 -44.84
C THR A 2 31.19 -27.40 -44.02
N SER A 3 32.37 -26.76 -44.14
CA SER A 3 32.58 -25.31 -44.06
C SER A 3 31.61 -24.51 -44.93
N VAL A 4 31.24 -23.29 -44.50
CA VAL A 4 31.35 -22.06 -45.33
C VAL A 4 31.60 -20.86 -44.40
N LEU A 5 32.79 -20.28 -44.53
CA LEU A 5 33.12 -18.89 -44.23
C LEU A 5 32.64 -18.05 -45.42
N ALA A 6 31.98 -16.92 -45.18
CA ALA A 6 31.81 -15.88 -46.20
C ALA A 6 31.99 -14.49 -45.57
N THR A 7 32.96 -13.79 -46.13
CA THR A 7 33.57 -12.54 -45.71
C THR A 7 32.87 -11.34 -46.38
N LEU A 8 33.02 -10.17 -45.74
CA LEU A 8 33.43 -8.89 -46.35
C LEU A 8 32.36 -7.83 -46.74
N VAL A 9 32.34 -6.77 -45.91
CA VAL A 9 32.44 -5.31 -46.16
C VAL A 9 31.86 -4.73 -47.45
N ILE A 10 30.98 -3.73 -47.30
CA ILE A 10 31.00 -2.52 -48.13
C ILE A 10 30.84 -1.28 -47.24
N ALA A 11 31.75 -0.32 -47.47
CA ALA A 11 31.85 1.00 -46.88
C ALA A 11 31.12 2.06 -47.72
N GLY A 12 30.85 3.22 -47.11
CA GLY A 12 30.43 4.47 -47.77
C GLY A 12 28.96 4.80 -47.48
N ALA A 13 28.57 6.02 -47.12
CA ALA A 13 29.17 7.32 -47.44
C ALA A 13 29.01 8.33 -46.30
N LEU A 14 30.08 9.12 -46.10
CA LEU A 14 30.03 10.43 -45.49
C LEU A 14 29.20 11.37 -46.39
N ALA A 15 28.15 11.97 -45.85
CA ALA A 15 27.54 13.17 -46.39
C ALA A 15 27.43 14.20 -45.25
N ALA A 16 28.42 15.09 -45.20
CA ALA A 16 28.35 16.32 -44.43
C ALA A 16 27.54 17.35 -45.22
N CYS A 17 26.37 17.72 -44.72
CA CYS A 17 25.71 18.99 -45.07
C CYS A 17 25.81 19.90 -43.84
N ALA A 18 26.57 20.97 -43.98
CA ALA A 18 26.61 22.05 -43.02
C ALA A 18 25.47 23.05 -43.27
N ALA A 19 25.05 23.67 -42.17
CA ALA A 19 24.42 24.98 -42.02
C ALA A 19 22.89 25.04 -41.77
N THR A 20 22.62 25.57 -40.57
CA THR A 20 21.59 26.54 -40.17
C THR A 20 20.15 26.07 -39.93
N GLY A 21 19.83 25.89 -38.64
CA GLY A 21 18.47 25.92 -38.13
C GLY A 21 18.34 25.45 -36.68
N LYS A 22 18.56 26.34 -35.69
CA LYS A 22 17.74 26.29 -34.45
C LYS A 22 16.57 27.23 -34.71
N PRO A 23 15.32 26.80 -34.51
CA PRO A 23 14.70 27.06 -33.21
C PRO A 23 13.72 25.98 -32.71
N ALA A 24 13.27 26.19 -31.46
CA ALA A 24 12.12 25.63 -30.76
C ALA A 24 12.24 24.19 -30.22
N VAL A 25 12.81 24.11 -29.02
CA VAL A 25 12.34 23.17 -28.00
C VAL A 25 11.00 23.72 -27.50
N ALA A 26 9.86 23.13 -27.86
CA ALA A 26 8.58 23.37 -27.18
C ALA A 26 7.55 22.33 -27.65
N GLY A 27 7.06 21.52 -26.71
CA GLY A 27 5.90 20.66 -26.95
C GLY A 27 6.07 19.19 -26.58
N MET A 28 6.92 18.84 -25.61
CA MET A 28 6.61 17.64 -24.82
C MET A 28 5.53 18.04 -23.81
N PRO A 29 4.36 17.39 -23.79
CA PRO A 29 3.49 17.50 -22.64
C PRO A 29 4.16 16.74 -21.50
N THR A 30 4.98 17.43 -20.71
CA THR A 30 5.27 16.99 -19.35
C THR A 30 4.03 17.33 -18.53
N HIS A 31 2.95 16.58 -18.73
CA HIS A 31 2.05 16.34 -17.62
C HIS A 31 2.87 15.48 -16.65
N GLN A 32 3.59 16.15 -15.75
CA GLN A 32 3.80 15.58 -14.44
C GLN A 32 2.39 15.40 -13.90
N ASP A 33 1.86 14.17 -14.02
CA ASP A 33 0.65 13.76 -13.35
C ASP A 33 0.97 13.76 -11.85
N GLU A 34 1.02 14.96 -11.26
CA GLU A 34 0.88 15.12 -9.83
C GLU A 34 -0.43 14.42 -9.46
N PRO A 35 -0.41 13.50 -8.49
CA PRO A 35 -1.63 12.83 -8.07
C PRO A 35 -2.63 13.92 -7.68
N ALA A 36 -3.80 13.90 -8.30
CA ALA A 36 -4.85 14.84 -7.97
C ALA A 36 -5.05 14.84 -6.45
N ALA A 37 -5.04 16.03 -5.86
CA ALA A 37 -5.22 16.15 -4.43
C ALA A 37 -6.52 15.45 -4.02
N TRP A 38 -6.46 14.68 -2.94
CA TRP A 38 -7.64 14.00 -2.44
C TRP A 38 -8.71 14.99 -2.01
N ASP A 39 -9.96 14.57 -2.13
CA ASP A 39 -11.08 15.25 -1.52
C ASP A 39 -10.78 15.45 0.00
N PRO A 40 -10.95 16.67 0.55
CA PRO A 40 -10.87 16.91 1.98
C PRO A 40 -11.63 15.88 2.84
N GLU A 41 -12.77 15.35 2.37
CA GLU A 41 -13.53 14.33 3.08
C GLU A 41 -12.74 13.02 3.24
N VAL A 42 -12.14 12.51 2.16
CA VAL A 42 -11.27 11.31 2.19
C VAL A 42 -10.11 11.51 3.15
N ARG A 43 -9.50 12.70 3.14
CA ARG A 43 -8.40 13.01 4.05
C ARG A 43 -8.85 12.98 5.52
N ASP A 44 -9.97 13.62 5.83
CA ASP A 44 -10.48 13.73 7.20
C ASP A 44 -10.95 12.35 7.72
N ASP A 45 -11.48 11.50 6.85
CA ASP A 45 -11.78 10.09 7.15
C ASP A 45 -10.50 9.33 7.53
N LEU A 46 -9.43 9.43 6.75
CA LEU A 46 -8.17 8.73 7.07
C LEU A 46 -7.53 9.22 8.37
N LEU A 47 -7.65 10.51 8.68
CA LEU A 47 -7.19 11.06 9.95
C LEU A 47 -8.06 10.58 11.14
N THR A 48 -9.36 10.43 10.92
CA THR A 48 -10.30 9.85 11.89
C THR A 48 -9.93 8.39 12.18
N GLU A 49 -9.72 7.59 11.13
CA GLU A 49 -9.29 6.19 11.27
C GLU A 49 -7.91 6.08 11.91
N ALA A 50 -6.98 7.01 11.63
CA ALA A 50 -5.68 7.05 12.28
C ALA A 50 -5.78 7.30 13.79
N ALA A 51 -6.72 8.17 14.21
CA ALA A 51 -6.98 8.42 15.62
C ALA A 51 -7.61 7.19 16.31
N GLU A 52 -8.52 6.50 15.63
CA GLU A 52 -9.12 5.26 16.14
C GLU A 52 -8.08 4.14 16.28
N ALA A 53 -7.19 3.96 15.30
CA ALA A 53 -6.04 3.05 15.41
C ALA A 53 -5.18 3.35 16.66
N SER A 54 -4.85 4.62 16.90
CA SER A 54 -4.11 5.04 18.10
C SER A 54 -4.88 4.72 19.40
N ARG A 55 -6.21 4.89 19.39
CA ARG A 55 -7.06 4.57 20.54
C ARG A 55 -7.08 3.08 20.84
N LEU A 56 -7.18 2.24 19.81
CA LEU A 56 -7.13 0.78 19.96
C LEU A 56 -5.74 0.32 20.43
N ALA A 57 -4.66 0.91 19.92
CA ALA A 57 -3.31 0.64 20.39
C ALA A 57 -3.14 0.98 21.87
N ALA A 58 -3.65 2.14 22.30
CA ALA A 58 -3.61 2.54 23.71
C ALA A 58 -4.38 1.58 24.62
N LYS A 59 -5.52 1.04 24.17
CA LYS A 59 -6.26 0.00 24.91
C LYS A 59 -5.46 -1.29 25.02
N ALA A 60 -4.86 -1.76 23.93
CA ALA A 60 -4.01 -2.95 23.96
C ALA A 60 -2.83 -2.78 24.94
N ARG A 61 -2.18 -1.61 24.94
CA ARG A 61 -1.09 -1.30 25.88
C ARG A 61 -1.53 -1.21 27.34
N SER A 62 -2.77 -0.80 27.60
CA SER A 62 -3.31 -0.76 28.97
C SER A 62 -3.76 -2.12 29.50
N GLY A 63 -3.53 -3.20 28.74
CA GLY A 63 -3.88 -4.56 29.13
C GLY A 63 -5.32 -4.96 28.78
N ILE A 64 -6.06 -4.11 28.07
CA ILE A 64 -7.40 -4.44 27.57
C ILE A 64 -7.24 -5.21 26.27
N ASN A 65 -7.77 -6.43 26.18
CA ASN A 65 -7.82 -7.20 24.94
C ASN A 65 -8.92 -6.64 24.02
N PRO A 66 -8.57 -5.99 22.88
CA PRO A 66 -9.58 -5.62 21.91
C PRO A 66 -10.18 -6.89 21.30
N SER A 67 -11.51 -6.96 21.19
CA SER A 67 -12.15 -8.15 20.64
C SER A 67 -11.90 -8.29 19.14
N GLU A 68 -11.96 -9.53 18.63
CA GLU A 68 -11.89 -9.82 17.20
C GLU A 68 -12.93 -9.03 16.40
N MET A 69 -14.15 -8.93 16.92
CA MET A 69 -15.19 -8.12 16.31
C MET A 69 -14.78 -6.64 16.26
N THR A 70 -14.25 -6.07 17.34
CA THR A 70 -13.83 -4.65 17.35
C THR A 70 -12.74 -4.38 16.32
N VAL A 71 -11.67 -5.17 16.31
CA VAL A 71 -10.54 -4.96 15.40
C VAL A 71 -10.95 -5.30 13.95
N GLY A 72 -11.71 -6.37 13.74
CA GLY A 72 -12.17 -6.79 12.42
C GLY A 72 -13.07 -5.77 11.72
N TRP A 73 -14.01 -5.16 12.46
CA TRP A 73 -14.86 -4.10 11.90
C TRP A 73 -14.06 -2.85 11.57
N PHE A 74 -13.16 -2.43 12.47
CA PHE A 74 -12.27 -1.29 12.24
C PHE A 74 -11.40 -1.51 11.00
N VAL A 75 -10.70 -2.65 10.91
CA VAL A 75 -9.85 -2.98 9.76
C VAL A 75 -10.66 -3.06 8.47
N SER A 76 -11.87 -3.63 8.49
CA SER A 76 -12.73 -3.65 7.31
C SER A 76 -13.11 -2.23 6.84
N GLY A 77 -13.45 -1.33 7.76
CA GLY A 77 -13.72 0.08 7.44
C GLY A 77 -12.53 0.75 6.76
N VAL A 78 -11.34 0.63 7.38
CA VAL A 78 -10.09 1.16 6.83
C VAL A 78 -9.80 0.61 5.44
N LEU A 79 -9.89 -0.71 5.24
CA LEU A 79 -9.58 -1.32 3.95
C LEU A 79 -10.58 -0.92 2.85
N ASN A 80 -11.86 -0.73 3.18
CA ASN A 80 -12.83 -0.21 2.21
C ASN A 80 -12.51 1.24 1.81
N ALA A 81 -12.18 2.10 2.78
CA ALA A 81 -11.81 3.49 2.51
C ALA A 81 -10.55 3.56 1.61
N LEU A 82 -9.52 2.77 1.93
CA LEU A 82 -8.28 2.71 1.14
C LEU A 82 -8.51 2.13 -0.26
N ALA A 83 -9.33 1.09 -0.40
CA ALA A 83 -9.68 0.51 -1.69
C ALA A 83 -10.49 1.48 -2.57
N GLY A 84 -11.32 2.33 -1.96
CA GLY A 84 -12.08 3.36 -2.68
C GLY A 84 -11.21 4.42 -3.36
N VAL A 85 -9.92 4.53 -3.00
CA VAL A 85 -8.98 5.52 -3.56
C VAL A 85 -7.74 4.91 -4.20
N ASP A 86 -7.58 3.58 -4.19
CA ASP A 86 -6.53 2.84 -4.91
C ASP A 86 -7.12 1.64 -5.65
N GLU A 87 -7.25 1.78 -6.98
CA GLU A 87 -7.75 0.74 -7.89
C GLU A 87 -6.96 -0.59 -7.76
N GLY A 88 -5.67 -0.50 -7.43
CA GLY A 88 -4.83 -1.66 -7.18
C GLY A 88 -5.32 -2.49 -5.99
N LEU A 89 -5.61 -1.84 -4.87
CA LEU A 89 -6.22 -2.48 -3.69
C LEU A 89 -7.64 -2.97 -3.98
N GLU A 90 -8.48 -2.18 -4.65
CA GLU A 90 -9.84 -2.58 -5.03
C GLU A 90 -9.82 -3.89 -5.84
N THR A 91 -8.97 -3.93 -6.87
CA THR A 91 -8.78 -5.11 -7.72
C THR A 91 -8.23 -6.29 -6.91
N TYR A 92 -7.25 -6.04 -6.04
CA TYR A 92 -6.63 -7.09 -5.22
C TYR A 92 -7.64 -7.75 -4.26
N PHE A 93 -8.52 -6.94 -3.66
CA PHE A 93 -9.60 -7.41 -2.80
C PHE A 93 -10.83 -7.92 -3.57
N GLY A 94 -10.83 -7.81 -4.90
CA GLY A 94 -11.92 -8.27 -5.77
C GLY A 94 -13.21 -7.48 -5.59
N GLY A 95 -13.13 -6.19 -5.23
CA GLY A 95 -14.28 -5.33 -4.98
C GLY A 95 -15.13 -5.71 -3.76
N ASN A 96 -14.68 -6.67 -2.94
CA ASN A 96 -15.40 -7.12 -1.75
C ASN A 96 -14.43 -7.42 -0.60
N VAL A 97 -14.08 -6.39 0.17
CA VAL A 97 -13.18 -6.49 1.32
C VAL A 97 -13.65 -7.54 2.32
N MET A 98 -14.94 -7.62 2.63
CA MET A 98 -15.46 -8.61 3.59
C MET A 98 -15.31 -10.04 3.06
N GLY A 99 -15.54 -10.25 1.76
CA GLY A 99 -15.31 -11.53 1.10
C GLY A 99 -13.83 -11.91 1.09
N PHE A 100 -12.95 -10.95 0.85
CA PHE A 100 -11.50 -11.14 0.94
C PHE A 100 -11.08 -11.54 2.37
N LEU A 101 -11.54 -10.82 3.38
CA LEU A 101 -11.17 -11.05 4.78
C LEU A 101 -11.61 -12.44 5.27
N ARG A 102 -12.86 -12.83 4.99
CA ARG A 102 -13.42 -14.11 5.45
C ARG A 102 -12.83 -15.33 4.76
N ASN A 103 -12.30 -15.17 3.55
CA ASN A 103 -11.81 -16.30 2.75
C ASN A 103 -10.29 -16.29 2.67
N ARG A 104 -9.73 -15.35 1.91
CA ARG A 104 -8.30 -15.33 1.59
C ARG A 104 -7.45 -14.97 2.80
N MET A 105 -7.79 -13.89 3.48
CA MET A 105 -7.04 -13.45 4.67
C MET A 105 -7.13 -14.49 5.79
N ALA A 106 -8.31 -15.03 6.07
CA ALA A 106 -8.48 -16.09 7.07
C ALA A 106 -7.67 -17.36 6.74
N ALA A 107 -7.56 -17.73 5.46
CA ALA A 107 -6.82 -18.92 5.05
C ALA A 107 -5.29 -18.74 5.04
N GLN A 108 -4.80 -17.56 4.63
CA GLN A 108 -3.37 -17.32 4.40
C GLN A 108 -2.92 -15.93 4.87
N PRO A 109 -3.05 -15.60 6.17
CA PRO A 109 -2.88 -14.24 6.65
C PRO A 109 -1.48 -13.64 6.38
N ALA A 110 -0.42 -14.42 6.56
CA ALA A 110 0.94 -13.96 6.32
C ALA A 110 1.23 -13.69 4.84
N VAL A 111 0.66 -14.51 3.94
CA VAL A 111 0.81 -14.34 2.48
C VAL A 111 0.12 -13.06 2.03
N GLU A 112 -1.09 -12.82 2.55
CA GLU A 112 -1.88 -11.65 2.18
C GLU A 112 -1.25 -10.34 2.68
N VAL A 113 -0.72 -10.30 3.91
CA VAL A 113 0.07 -9.15 4.39
C VAL A 113 1.30 -8.91 3.51
N GLN A 114 2.04 -9.98 3.17
CA GLN A 114 3.25 -9.87 2.36
C GLN A 114 2.92 -9.35 0.95
N ALA A 115 1.84 -9.82 0.35
CA ALA A 115 1.41 -9.40 -0.97
C ALA A 115 1.07 -7.90 -1.02
N VAL A 116 0.27 -7.41 -0.07
CA VAL A 116 -0.06 -5.97 0.02
C VAL A 116 1.19 -5.13 0.32
N SER A 117 2.10 -5.63 1.17
CA SER A 117 3.38 -4.98 1.44
C SER A 117 4.26 -4.89 0.18
N ALA A 118 4.26 -5.91 -0.66
CA ALA A 118 4.96 -5.92 -1.94
C ALA A 118 4.35 -4.90 -2.93
N MET A 119 3.02 -4.73 -2.93
CA MET A 119 2.36 -3.68 -3.72
C MET A 119 2.81 -2.27 -3.31
N ALA A 120 3.07 -2.05 -2.02
CA ALA A 120 3.60 -0.78 -1.51
C ALA A 120 5.10 -0.58 -1.85
N ALA A 121 5.88 -1.67 -1.86
CA ALA A 121 7.31 -1.64 -2.18
C ALA A 121 7.59 -1.30 -3.66
N GLY A 122 6.61 -1.50 -4.55
CA GLY A 122 6.67 -1.04 -5.94
C GLY A 122 6.77 0.48 -6.10
N GLY A 123 6.55 1.24 -5.03
CA GLY A 123 6.66 2.70 -5.02
C GLY A 123 5.48 3.40 -5.71
N GLY A 124 5.69 4.66 -6.08
CA GLY A 124 4.69 5.52 -6.71
C GLY A 124 3.73 6.20 -5.72
N PRO A 125 2.80 7.03 -6.24
CA PRO A 125 1.92 7.86 -5.42
C PRO A 125 1.04 7.08 -4.45
N ALA A 126 0.60 5.88 -4.83
CA ALA A 126 -0.25 5.02 -4.01
C ALA A 126 0.48 4.21 -2.93
N ALA A 127 1.82 4.26 -2.87
CA ALA A 127 2.60 3.47 -1.92
C ALA A 127 2.23 3.72 -0.44
N PRO A 128 1.94 4.95 0.01
CA PRO A 128 1.46 5.20 1.38
C PRO A 128 0.13 4.51 1.69
N VAL A 129 -0.83 4.56 0.75
CA VAL A 129 -2.16 3.92 0.86
C VAL A 129 -2.02 2.41 1.03
N ARG A 130 -1.21 1.79 0.17
CA ARG A 130 -0.95 0.34 0.18
C ARG A 130 -0.21 -0.08 1.44
N ARG A 131 0.71 0.75 1.95
CA ARG A 131 1.38 0.51 3.22
C ARG A 131 0.39 0.54 4.39
N ALA A 132 -0.54 1.49 4.41
CA ALA A 132 -1.60 1.53 5.41
C ALA A 132 -2.47 0.26 5.35
N ALA A 133 -2.85 -0.18 4.15
CA ALA A 133 -3.59 -1.44 3.99
C ALA A 133 -2.82 -2.66 4.51
N GLY A 134 -1.51 -2.72 4.28
CA GLY A 134 -0.63 -3.77 4.81
C GLY A 134 -0.64 -3.82 6.35
N TRP A 135 -0.53 -2.67 7.02
CA TRP A 135 -0.60 -2.59 8.49
C TRP A 135 -1.99 -2.89 9.06
N ALA A 136 -3.05 -2.55 8.34
CA ALA A 136 -4.42 -2.92 8.71
C ALA A 136 -4.58 -4.46 8.72
N LEU A 137 -4.06 -5.15 7.69
CA LEU A 137 -4.05 -6.61 7.66
C LEU A 137 -3.15 -7.22 8.74
N GLU A 138 -1.97 -6.64 8.99
CA GLU A 138 -1.06 -7.12 10.04
C GLU A 138 -1.71 -7.04 11.43
N SER A 139 -2.55 -6.02 11.68
CA SER A 139 -3.28 -5.88 12.95
C SER A 139 -4.22 -7.06 13.21
N LEU A 140 -4.77 -7.69 12.17
CA LEU A 140 -5.66 -8.86 12.33
C LEU A 140 -4.92 -10.12 12.81
N ARG A 141 -3.60 -10.18 12.66
CA ARG A 141 -2.79 -11.37 13.00
C ARG A 141 -2.48 -11.50 14.48
N HIS A 142 -2.67 -10.42 15.23
CA HIS A 142 -2.20 -10.30 16.61
C HIS A 142 -3.36 -10.05 17.59
N ILE A 143 -4.60 -10.34 17.19
CA ILE A 143 -5.76 -10.16 18.07
C ILE A 143 -5.65 -11.19 19.21
N PRO A 144 -5.51 -10.75 20.47
CA PRO A 144 -5.32 -11.66 21.59
C PRO A 144 -6.58 -12.49 21.85
N ASP A 145 -6.44 -13.81 21.99
CA ASP A 145 -7.53 -14.70 22.39
C ASP A 145 -7.59 -14.81 23.92
N ALA A 146 -8.77 -14.57 24.50
CA ALA A 146 -9.01 -14.68 25.94
C ALA A 146 -8.82 -16.12 26.47
N GLY A 147 -8.89 -17.13 25.60
CA GLY A 147 -8.63 -18.53 25.93
C GLY A 147 -7.16 -18.90 26.04
N GLU A 148 -6.23 -18.05 25.58
CA GLU A 148 -4.80 -18.33 25.60
C GLU A 148 -4.15 -18.00 26.94
N PRO A 149 -2.95 -18.54 27.24
CA PRO A 149 -2.20 -18.18 28.43
C PRO A 149 -1.89 -16.67 28.53
N PRO A 150 -1.84 -16.08 29.75
CA PRO A 150 -1.62 -14.65 29.93
C PRO A 150 -0.37 -14.08 29.24
N GLU A 151 0.70 -14.87 29.16
CA GLU A 151 1.95 -14.50 28.49
C GLU A 151 1.80 -14.42 26.96
N VAL A 152 0.96 -15.27 26.36
CA VAL A 152 0.63 -15.25 24.94
C VAL A 152 -0.22 -14.01 24.65
N GLN A 153 -1.27 -13.79 25.45
CA GLN A 153 -2.11 -12.59 25.32
C GLN A 153 -1.30 -11.30 25.49
N LEU A 154 -0.29 -11.27 26.37
CA LEU A 154 0.58 -10.12 26.55
C LEU A 154 1.41 -9.84 25.29
N ARG A 155 2.01 -10.87 24.71
CA ARG A 155 2.76 -10.74 23.45
C ARG A 155 1.84 -10.22 22.34
N ASP A 156 0.69 -10.85 22.17
CA ASP A 156 -0.22 -10.51 21.07
C ASP A 156 -0.80 -9.11 21.24
N ARG A 157 -1.10 -8.67 22.47
CA ARG A 157 -1.44 -7.26 22.74
C ARG A 157 -0.33 -6.28 22.33
N ASN A 158 0.93 -6.62 22.62
CA ASN A 158 2.05 -5.75 22.25
C ASN A 158 2.22 -5.69 20.73
N ASP A 159 2.13 -6.84 20.06
CA ASP A 159 2.25 -6.92 18.59
C ASP A 159 1.07 -6.21 17.91
N LEU A 160 -0.16 -6.38 18.40
CA LEU A 160 -1.33 -5.64 17.96
C LEU A 160 -1.17 -4.13 18.15
N ALA A 161 -0.70 -3.68 19.33
CA ALA A 161 -0.48 -2.26 19.59
C ALA A 161 0.55 -1.66 18.61
N SER A 162 1.65 -2.37 18.36
CA SER A 162 2.66 -1.95 17.40
C SER A 162 2.15 -1.90 15.97
N ALA A 163 1.33 -2.87 15.54
CA ALA A 163 0.70 -2.88 14.22
C ALA A 163 -0.28 -1.71 14.05
N LEU A 164 -1.13 -1.46 15.05
CA LEU A 164 -2.09 -0.36 15.06
C LEU A 164 -1.41 1.03 15.08
N GLU A 165 -0.28 1.18 15.76
CA GLU A 165 0.50 2.41 15.71
C GLU A 165 1.14 2.65 14.35
N SER A 166 1.66 1.59 13.74
CA SER A 166 2.21 1.63 12.40
C SER A 166 1.12 1.96 11.37
N LEU A 167 -0.09 1.41 11.55
CA LEU A 167 -1.28 1.78 10.78
C LEU A 167 -1.63 3.26 10.97
N SER A 168 -1.70 3.75 12.21
CA SER A 168 -1.99 5.16 12.49
C SER A 168 -1.00 6.11 11.81
N SER A 169 0.30 5.79 11.86
CA SER A 169 1.33 6.55 11.16
C SER A 169 1.12 6.49 9.64
N ALA A 170 0.90 5.30 9.08
CA ALA A 170 0.73 5.11 7.65
C ALA A 170 -0.52 5.82 7.09
N LEU A 171 -1.62 5.86 7.85
CA LEU A 171 -2.84 6.60 7.48
C LEU A 171 -2.60 8.11 7.45
N LYS A 172 -1.86 8.65 8.43
CA LYS A 172 -1.46 10.07 8.43
C LYS A 172 -0.54 10.38 7.26
N ASP A 173 0.41 9.50 6.97
CA ASP A 173 1.31 9.65 5.82
C ASP A 173 0.54 9.62 4.50
N ALA A 174 -0.44 8.73 4.36
CA ALA A 174 -1.32 8.67 3.20
C ALA A 174 -2.13 9.97 3.03
N ALA A 175 -2.72 10.47 4.12
CA ALA A 175 -3.49 11.73 4.12
C ALA A 175 -2.65 12.96 3.73
N ILE A 176 -1.34 12.96 4.00
CA ILE A 176 -0.42 14.07 3.67
C ILE A 176 0.16 13.92 2.26
N SER A 177 0.44 12.69 1.81
CA SER A 177 1.17 12.44 0.55
C SER A 177 0.41 12.90 -0.69
N HIS A 178 -0.91 13.09 -0.59
CA HIS A 178 -1.77 13.60 -1.65
C HIS A 178 -2.10 15.11 -1.51
N GLN A 179 -1.30 15.88 -0.75
CA GLN A 179 -1.42 17.35 -0.66
C GLN A 179 -0.39 18.11 -1.50
N ARG A 180 0.65 17.44 -1.99
CA ARG A 180 1.80 18.04 -2.68
C ARG A 180 1.77 17.71 -4.15
#